data_AF-A0A2G6JJI5-F1
#
_entry.id   AF-A0A2G6JJI5-F1
#
_cell.length_a   1.000
_cell.length_b   1.000
_cell.length_c   1.000
_cell.angle_alpha   90.00
_cell.angle_beta   90.00
_cell.angle_gamma   90.00
#
_symmetry.space_group_name_H-M   'P 1'
#
loop_
_entity.id
_entity.type
_entity.pdbx_description
1 polymer ?
#
loop_
_entity_poly.entity_id
_entity_poly.type
_entity_poly.pdbx_seq_one_letter_code
_entity_poly.pdbx_strand_id
1 'polypeptide(L)'
;MQRPLLSSAFLAASLLLAVAATPAQEEEQQRGMLSMKDGRMFVDLILEQNAKGGVDVVLSAGRIHVPESLIQDYFIPGAKIAFEASSKKEQEMVEKGYVRYRGKWLREAIAKRQLEKEQNRREIQLRAMKTAKRLRNMRTHETRDYRFKHNLPEHIAGELIMLFEEFHNEWKKRWHKKPNLPQKPTVSFYADQADYLQYTGISAGALGFYHFGGITLHIYWDRSDPELTRNVLYHEATHLLTDGIDGKFKYPPWIEEGLAEYYGSSKWDPKARPGKRMQPGGILPGRLVTVKTMIAKKKPMTLEDLISYDRVGGKNFGSVQYAWAWTFMRFLHDNKSYRKRFQKYWLDLAHKKKGIKRVPMSQWETIEAAEAKRLFMKYMKLKDLKAMQKEWYAYIDKLQVESLAGLEAAGRRFKAFGEHKEAKAVLKQAIEKGAKNPLTWLAWAEYQYRDSNWGEVIRSIDKALAIDPLIPALYHMKSRAKRRMMGEENKKEGMRLLRIAAELDPFAYAWDLAEAETEEGRKKEEQRRKRG
;
A
#
# COMPACT_ATOMS: atom_id res chain seq x y z
N MET A 1 -7.87 50.12 58.12
CA MET A 1 -6.50 49.94 58.66
C MET A 1 -6.24 48.44 58.77
N GLN A 2 -5.06 47.86 58.53
CA GLN A 2 -3.80 48.33 57.88
C GLN A 2 -2.98 47.07 57.49
N ARG A 3 -2.08 47.14 56.49
CA ARG A 3 -1.04 46.12 56.22
C ARG A 3 0.30 46.57 56.82
N PRO A 4 1.22 45.65 57.16
CA PRO A 4 2.41 45.37 56.32
C PRO A 4 2.52 43.85 55.97
N LEU A 5 3.15 43.36 54.86
CA LEU A 5 4.58 43.38 54.45
C LEU A 5 5.49 42.60 55.41
N LEU A 6 6.35 41.64 55.05
CA LEU A 6 6.82 41.05 53.76
C LEU A 6 6.62 39.50 53.79
N SER A 7 7.06 38.60 52.90
CA SER A 7 8.05 38.54 51.79
C SER A 7 7.52 37.63 50.64
N SER A 8 8.07 37.49 49.42
CA SER A 8 9.36 37.84 48.77
C SER A 8 10.45 36.75 48.76
N ALA A 9 10.22 35.66 48.02
CA ALA A 9 11.24 34.67 47.63
C ALA A 9 11.37 34.58 46.09
N PHE A 10 12.60 34.49 45.60
CA PHE A 10 12.97 34.67 44.18
C PHE A 10 12.39 33.61 43.23
N LEU A 11 11.79 34.06 42.13
CA LEU A 11 11.57 33.26 40.93
C LEU A 11 12.58 33.73 39.87
N ALA A 12 13.67 32.97 39.70
CA ALA A 12 14.75 33.33 38.80
C ALA A 12 14.33 33.15 37.34
N ALA A 13 13.94 34.24 36.67
CA ALA A 13 13.70 34.26 35.24
C ALA A 13 15.03 33.98 34.50
N SER A 14 15.19 32.74 34.00
CA SER A 14 16.34 32.36 33.18
C SER A 14 16.28 33.11 31.85
N LEU A 15 17.08 34.17 31.75
CA LEU A 15 17.15 35.02 30.57
C LEU A 15 17.74 34.20 29.41
N LEU A 16 16.85 33.69 28.56
CA LEU A 16 17.23 33.07 27.29
C LEU A 16 17.77 34.19 26.40
N LEU A 17 19.09 34.38 26.46
CA LEU A 17 19.86 35.25 25.58
C LEU A 17 19.76 34.67 24.16
N ALA A 18 18.69 35.07 23.49
CA ALA A 18 18.54 34.93 22.06
C ALA A 18 19.66 35.76 21.42
N VAL A 19 20.79 35.10 21.16
CA VAL A 19 21.80 35.61 20.25
C VAL A 19 21.07 35.82 18.94
N ALA A 20 20.79 37.09 18.63
CA ALA A 20 20.31 37.50 17.33
C ALA A 20 21.45 37.27 16.34
N ALA A 21 21.62 36.01 15.91
CA ALA A 21 22.11 35.74 14.59
C ALA A 21 21.27 36.61 13.67
N THR A 22 21.92 37.60 13.04
CA THR A 22 21.35 38.24 11.86
C THR A 22 20.81 37.12 10.99
N PRO A 23 19.55 37.17 10.52
CA PRO A 23 19.15 36.27 9.46
C PRO A 23 20.15 36.55 8.34
N ALA A 24 21.02 35.57 8.09
CA ALA A 24 21.77 35.56 6.86
C ALA A 24 20.73 35.71 5.75
N GLN A 25 21.11 36.36 4.66
CA GLN A 25 20.50 35.98 3.41
C GLN A 25 21.00 34.56 3.12
N GLU A 26 20.41 33.58 3.81
CA GLU A 26 20.10 32.31 3.19
C GLU A 26 19.44 32.71 1.87
N GLU A 27 20.20 32.58 0.77
CA GLU A 27 19.59 32.51 -0.54
C GLU A 27 18.41 31.57 -0.37
N GLU A 28 17.19 32.00 -0.74
CA GLU A 28 16.00 31.17 -0.65
C GLU A 28 16.23 30.01 -1.62
N GLN A 29 16.95 28.99 -1.16
CA GLN A 29 17.59 27.98 -1.99
C GLN A 29 16.44 27.24 -2.62
N GLN A 30 16.15 27.60 -3.87
CA GLN A 30 14.89 27.29 -4.48
C GLN A 30 14.74 25.77 -4.44
N ARG A 31 13.79 25.31 -3.63
CA ARG A 31 13.81 23.92 -3.19
C ARG A 31 13.21 23.03 -4.26
N GLY A 32 13.93 21.96 -4.57
CA GLY A 32 13.54 20.98 -5.58
C GLY A 32 12.28 20.19 -5.20
N MET A 33 11.70 19.58 -6.23
CA MET A 33 10.53 18.72 -6.11
C MET A 33 10.82 17.37 -6.78
N LEU A 34 10.37 16.27 -6.16
CA LEU A 34 10.62 14.91 -6.63
C LEU A 34 9.32 14.10 -6.60
N SER A 35 8.87 13.61 -7.75
CA SER A 35 7.75 12.67 -7.85
C SER A 35 8.26 11.28 -8.19
N MET A 36 7.79 10.28 -7.45
CA MET A 36 8.12 8.87 -7.60
C MET A 36 7.02 8.15 -8.39
N LYS A 37 7.36 7.05 -9.06
CA LYS A 37 6.41 6.23 -9.85
C LYS A 37 5.33 5.57 -8.98
N ASP A 38 5.63 5.31 -7.72
CA ASP A 38 4.67 4.83 -6.71
C ASP A 38 3.72 5.92 -6.17
N GLY A 39 3.87 7.17 -6.61
CA GLY A 39 3.03 8.28 -6.22
C GLY A 39 3.46 9.04 -4.97
N ARG A 40 4.60 8.71 -4.34
CA ARG A 40 5.24 9.66 -3.41
C ARG A 40 5.57 10.96 -4.14
N MET A 41 5.35 12.07 -3.46
CA MET A 41 5.77 13.39 -3.87
C MET A 41 6.50 14.03 -2.71
N PHE A 42 7.80 14.20 -2.88
CA PHE A 42 8.64 14.99 -2.00
C PHE A 42 8.75 16.39 -2.56
N VAL A 43 8.81 17.34 -1.64
CA VAL A 43 8.73 18.77 -1.91
C VAL A 43 9.68 19.44 -0.97
N ASP A 44 10.13 20.63 -1.35
CA ASP A 44 10.88 21.49 -0.44
C ASP A 44 12.21 20.81 0.01
N LEU A 45 12.82 20.05 -0.93
CA LEU A 45 14.10 19.31 -0.82
C LEU A 45 15.28 20.08 -1.42
N ILE A 46 16.51 19.72 -1.05
CA ILE A 46 17.71 20.01 -1.86
C ILE A 46 17.98 18.80 -2.77
N LEU A 47 18.12 19.03 -4.07
CA LEU A 47 18.30 17.99 -5.09
C LEU A 47 19.52 18.31 -5.97
N GLU A 48 20.38 17.32 -6.19
CA GLU A 48 21.48 17.38 -7.16
C GLU A 48 21.28 16.33 -8.27
N GLN A 49 21.70 16.63 -9.50
CA GLN A 49 21.62 15.67 -10.60
C GLN A 49 22.80 14.69 -10.51
N ASN A 50 22.52 13.37 -10.45
CA ASN A 50 23.58 12.37 -10.34
C ASN A 50 24.11 11.96 -11.73
N ALA A 51 25.44 11.92 -11.89
CA ALA A 51 26.10 11.55 -13.15
C ALA A 51 25.81 10.10 -13.62
N LYS A 52 25.33 9.23 -12.73
CA LYS A 52 24.94 7.83 -13.03
C LYS A 52 23.46 7.70 -13.44
N GLY A 53 22.75 8.83 -13.62
CA GLY A 53 21.31 8.89 -13.83
C GLY A 53 20.54 8.99 -12.51
N GLY A 54 19.34 9.56 -12.52
CA GLY A 54 18.57 9.87 -11.31
C GLY A 54 19.00 11.16 -10.61
N VAL A 55 18.69 11.29 -9.32
CA VAL A 55 19.02 12.46 -8.49
C VAL A 55 19.53 12.06 -7.12
N ASP A 56 20.33 12.92 -6.49
CA ASP A 56 20.70 12.80 -5.09
C ASP A 56 19.86 13.77 -4.25
N VAL A 57 19.16 13.24 -3.24
CA VAL A 57 18.52 14.06 -2.20
C VAL A 57 19.58 14.41 -1.17
N VAL A 58 19.79 15.71 -0.94
CA VAL A 58 20.76 16.23 0.03
C VAL A 58 20.03 16.57 1.32
N LEU A 59 20.45 15.94 2.41
CA LEU A 59 19.94 16.08 3.77
C LEU A 59 21.07 16.57 4.70
N SER A 60 20.74 17.14 5.85
CA SER A 60 21.73 17.62 6.83
C SER A 60 22.65 16.48 7.32
N ALA A 61 22.11 15.27 7.43
CA ALA A 61 22.84 14.07 7.86
C ALA A 61 23.44 13.23 6.70
N GLY A 62 23.36 13.71 5.45
CA GLY A 62 24.07 13.10 4.32
C GLY A 62 23.30 13.13 3.00
N ARG A 63 23.73 12.32 2.03
CA ARG A 63 23.11 12.25 0.70
C ARG A 63 22.44 10.89 0.47
N ILE A 64 21.31 10.90 -0.23
CA ILE A 64 20.58 9.71 -0.64
C ILE A 64 20.47 9.70 -2.16
N HIS A 65 21.08 8.71 -2.80
CA HIS A 65 20.92 8.50 -4.23
C HIS A 65 19.54 7.88 -4.54
N VAL A 66 18.79 8.48 -5.44
CA VAL A 66 17.49 8.01 -5.93
C VAL A 66 17.62 7.63 -7.41
N PRO A 67 17.55 6.33 -7.76
CA PRO A 67 17.74 5.90 -9.13
C PRO A 67 16.54 6.23 -10.03
N GLU A 68 16.80 6.55 -11.30
CA GLU A 68 15.79 6.88 -12.33
C GLU A 68 14.72 5.78 -12.53
N SER A 69 15.04 4.53 -12.15
CA SER A 69 14.09 3.43 -12.12
C SER A 69 12.86 3.72 -11.25
N LEU A 70 12.99 4.53 -10.19
CA LEU A 70 11.91 4.90 -9.27
C LEU A 70 11.26 6.27 -9.56
N ILE A 71 11.95 7.16 -10.29
CA ILE A 71 11.55 8.57 -10.44
C ILE A 71 10.55 8.76 -11.58
N GLN A 72 9.40 9.39 -11.30
CA GLN A 72 8.41 9.76 -12.30
C GLN A 72 8.73 11.11 -12.96
N ASP A 73 9.06 12.12 -12.16
CA ASP A 73 9.54 13.43 -12.63
C ASP A 73 10.25 14.17 -11.48
N TYR A 74 11.10 15.14 -11.79
CA TYR A 74 11.83 15.92 -10.79
C TYR A 74 12.20 17.32 -11.31
N PHE A 75 12.22 18.30 -10.41
CA PHE A 75 12.57 19.69 -10.69
C PHE A 75 13.74 20.11 -9.80
N ILE A 76 14.80 20.65 -10.41
CA ILE A 76 15.97 21.20 -9.73
C ILE A 76 16.09 22.68 -10.13
N PRO A 77 15.82 23.62 -9.23
CA PRO A 77 16.07 25.03 -9.47
C PRO A 77 17.53 25.34 -9.78
N GLY A 78 17.76 26.25 -10.73
CA GLY A 78 19.11 26.58 -11.20
C GLY A 78 19.86 25.42 -11.87
N ALA A 79 19.16 24.35 -12.30
CA ALA A 79 19.78 23.18 -12.94
C ALA A 79 20.80 23.58 -14.03
N LYS A 80 22.01 23.02 -13.91
CA LYS A 80 23.10 23.22 -14.86
C LYS A 80 23.22 22.01 -15.78
N ILE A 81 23.80 22.20 -16.96
CA ILE A 81 24.08 21.09 -17.88
C ILE A 81 25.35 20.39 -17.41
N ALA A 82 25.19 19.27 -16.71
CA ALA A 82 26.29 18.37 -16.40
C ALA A 82 26.73 17.64 -17.69
N PHE A 83 27.85 18.05 -18.26
CA PHE A 83 28.50 17.35 -19.37
C PHE A 83 30.03 17.43 -19.23
N GLU A 84 30.66 16.26 -19.10
CA GLU A 84 32.11 16.10 -19.08
C GLU A 84 32.55 15.45 -20.40
N ALA A 85 33.53 16.05 -21.08
CA ALA A 85 33.97 15.62 -22.40
C ALA A 85 34.88 14.38 -22.32
N SER A 86 34.41 13.24 -22.83
CA SER A 86 35.08 11.94 -22.66
C SER A 86 36.18 11.63 -23.67
N SER A 87 36.32 12.44 -24.72
CA SER A 87 37.36 12.27 -25.75
C SER A 87 37.73 13.61 -26.39
N LYS A 88 38.88 13.65 -27.08
CA LYS A 88 39.36 14.86 -27.78
C LYS A 88 38.31 15.51 -28.68
N LYS A 89 37.53 14.71 -29.42
CA LYS A 89 36.46 15.22 -30.28
C LYS A 89 35.32 15.88 -29.51
N GLU A 90 35.07 15.47 -28.26
CA GLU A 90 34.09 16.13 -27.39
C GLU A 90 34.67 17.39 -26.75
N GLN A 91 35.96 17.39 -26.39
CA GLN A 91 36.70 18.57 -25.89
C GLN A 91 36.69 19.68 -26.95
N GLU A 92 37.07 19.34 -28.19
CA GLU A 92 36.99 20.22 -29.36
C GLU A 92 35.60 20.79 -29.67
N MET A 93 34.52 20.19 -29.14
CA MET A 93 33.16 20.73 -29.28
C MET A 93 32.81 21.67 -28.12
N VAL A 94 33.25 21.35 -26.90
CA VAL A 94 33.12 22.22 -25.72
C VAL A 94 33.92 23.52 -25.91
N GLU A 95 35.15 23.44 -26.42
CA GLU A 95 35.97 24.60 -26.82
C GLU A 95 35.26 25.52 -27.83
N LYS A 96 34.42 24.95 -28.69
CA LYS A 96 33.62 25.69 -29.68
C LYS A 96 32.28 26.20 -29.12
N GLY A 97 32.06 26.10 -27.80
CA GLY A 97 30.85 26.53 -27.10
C GLY A 97 29.64 25.61 -27.30
N TYR A 98 29.87 24.34 -27.63
CA TYR A 98 28.81 23.32 -27.76
C TYR A 98 28.83 22.34 -26.58
N VAL A 99 27.65 22.08 -26.03
CA VAL A 99 27.43 21.06 -24.98
C VAL A 99 26.53 19.96 -25.51
N ARG A 100 26.65 18.76 -24.93
CA ARG A 100 25.84 17.61 -25.32
C ARG A 100 24.58 17.52 -24.47
N TYR A 101 23.42 17.81 -25.08
CA TYR A 101 22.12 17.83 -24.40
C TYR A 101 21.15 16.89 -25.11
N ARG A 102 20.51 15.97 -24.35
CA ARG A 102 19.60 14.93 -24.88
C ARG A 102 20.21 14.18 -26.09
N GLY A 103 21.50 13.83 -25.98
CA GLY A 103 22.29 13.14 -27.00
C GLY A 103 22.83 14.01 -28.16
N LYS A 104 22.31 15.22 -28.36
CA LYS A 104 22.64 16.13 -29.46
C LYS A 104 23.66 17.20 -29.05
N TRP A 105 24.49 17.66 -29.98
CA TRP A 105 25.32 18.84 -29.79
C TRP A 105 24.51 20.10 -30.04
N LEU A 106 24.50 21.02 -29.08
CA LEU A 106 23.84 22.33 -29.14
C LEU A 106 24.80 23.39 -28.60
N ARG A 107 24.72 24.63 -29.09
CA ARG A 107 25.41 25.74 -28.43
C ARG A 107 24.89 25.91 -27.01
N GLU A 108 25.77 26.20 -26.05
CA GLU A 108 25.45 26.23 -24.62
C GLU A 108 24.19 27.04 -24.30
N ALA A 109 24.09 28.28 -24.80
CA ALA A 109 22.92 29.14 -24.59
C ALA A 109 21.59 28.54 -25.12
N ILE A 110 21.63 27.76 -26.20
CA ILE A 110 20.45 27.07 -26.74
C ILE A 110 20.07 25.90 -25.83
N ALA A 111 21.05 25.12 -25.37
CA ALA A 111 20.82 24.01 -24.46
C ALA A 111 20.31 24.49 -23.09
N LYS A 112 20.90 25.56 -22.54
CA LYS A 112 20.46 26.21 -21.29
C LYS A 112 19.01 26.67 -21.40
N ARG A 113 18.64 27.39 -22.46
CA ARG A 113 17.25 27.81 -22.72
C ARG A 113 16.27 26.64 -22.88
N GLN A 114 16.73 25.49 -23.38
CA GLN A 114 15.91 24.27 -23.43
C GLN A 114 15.77 23.60 -22.05
N LEU A 115 16.82 23.58 -21.24
CA LEU A 115 16.79 23.06 -19.87
C LEU A 115 15.90 23.93 -18.97
N GLU A 116 16.03 25.26 -19.02
CA GLU A 116 15.16 26.20 -18.30
C GLU A 116 13.69 26.02 -18.69
N LYS A 117 13.38 25.92 -19.99
CA LYS A 117 12.02 25.66 -20.48
C LYS A 117 11.48 24.29 -20.03
N GLU A 118 12.34 23.30 -19.88
CA GLU A 118 11.98 21.99 -19.32
C GLU A 118 11.73 22.08 -17.80
N GLN A 119 12.66 22.64 -17.02
CA GLN A 119 12.54 22.76 -15.57
C GLN A 119 11.30 23.57 -15.18
N ASN A 120 11.05 24.72 -15.81
CA ASN A 120 9.85 25.52 -15.56
C ASN A 120 8.56 24.75 -15.90
N ARG A 121 8.57 23.93 -16.96
CA ARG A 121 7.42 23.05 -17.28
C ARG A 121 7.22 21.99 -16.20
N ARG A 122 8.28 21.30 -15.79
CA ARG A 122 8.25 20.26 -14.74
C ARG A 122 7.79 20.85 -13.41
N GLU A 123 8.28 22.03 -13.04
CA GLU A 123 7.84 22.76 -11.86
C GLU A 123 6.33 23.02 -11.88
N ILE A 124 5.80 23.58 -12.97
CA ILE A 124 4.35 23.83 -13.11
C ILE A 124 3.56 22.52 -12.98
N GLN A 125 4.03 21.43 -13.59
CA GLN A 125 3.39 20.11 -13.48
C GLN A 125 3.45 19.55 -12.05
N LEU A 126 4.60 19.65 -11.37
CA LEU A 126 4.81 19.15 -9.99
C LEU A 126 4.07 20.01 -8.96
N ARG A 127 4.02 21.35 -9.11
CA ARG A 127 3.19 22.26 -8.29
C ARG A 127 1.70 21.97 -8.50
N ALA A 128 1.25 21.68 -9.73
CA ALA A 128 -0.11 21.26 -10.02
C ALA A 128 -0.45 19.88 -9.41
N MET A 129 0.50 18.96 -9.33
CA MET A 129 0.36 17.68 -8.63
C MET A 129 0.33 17.85 -7.09
N LYS A 130 1.25 18.64 -6.49
CA LYS A 130 1.22 19.02 -5.05
C LYS A 130 -0.13 19.63 -4.67
N THR A 131 -0.72 20.40 -5.59
CA THR A 131 -2.05 21.01 -5.43
C THR A 131 -3.18 19.99 -5.57
N ALA A 132 -3.18 19.15 -6.61
CA ALA A 132 -4.21 18.13 -6.85
C ALA A 132 -4.22 17.01 -5.80
N LYS A 133 -3.11 16.77 -5.10
CA LYS A 133 -3.04 15.78 -4.01
C LYS A 133 -3.87 16.16 -2.77
N ARG A 134 -4.35 17.40 -2.65
CA ARG A 134 -5.23 17.82 -1.54
C ARG A 134 -6.67 17.32 -1.78
N LEU A 135 -7.31 16.69 -0.79
CA LEU A 135 -8.72 16.20 -0.88
C LEU A 135 -9.70 17.19 -1.51
N ARG A 136 -9.65 18.46 -1.13
CA ARG A 136 -10.55 19.51 -1.66
C ARG A 136 -10.37 19.81 -3.15
N ASN A 137 -9.29 19.30 -3.75
CA ASN A 137 -8.90 19.46 -5.15
C ASN A 137 -8.97 18.12 -5.92
N MET A 138 -9.69 17.12 -5.42
CA MET A 138 -9.87 15.82 -6.10
C MET A 138 -10.40 16.02 -7.53
N ARG A 139 -9.68 15.45 -8.49
CA ARG A 139 -10.07 15.38 -9.91
C ARG A 139 -11.27 14.45 -10.06
N THR A 140 -12.10 14.73 -11.07
CA THR A 140 -13.19 13.83 -11.49
C THR A 140 -12.95 13.40 -12.93
N HIS A 141 -13.07 12.10 -13.19
CA HIS A 141 -13.00 11.48 -14.51
C HIS A 141 -14.28 10.67 -14.73
N GLU A 142 -14.90 10.71 -15.91
CA GLU A 142 -16.10 9.92 -16.19
C GLU A 142 -15.92 9.03 -17.42
N THR A 143 -16.27 7.75 -17.26
CA THR A 143 -16.40 6.79 -18.36
C THR A 143 -17.88 6.66 -18.76
N ARG A 144 -18.23 5.69 -19.61
CA ARG A 144 -19.65 5.38 -19.89
C ARG A 144 -20.36 4.89 -18.63
N ASP A 145 -19.74 3.96 -17.90
CA ASP A 145 -20.44 3.19 -16.86
C ASP A 145 -20.21 3.77 -15.43
N TYR A 146 -19.17 4.59 -15.21
CA TYR A 146 -18.76 5.06 -13.86
C TYR A 146 -18.27 6.51 -13.80
N ARG A 147 -18.35 7.10 -12.59
CA ARG A 147 -17.67 8.34 -12.21
C ARG A 147 -16.51 7.99 -11.27
N PHE A 148 -15.30 8.45 -11.60
CA PHE A 148 -14.12 8.29 -10.76
C PHE A 148 -13.74 9.62 -10.12
N LYS A 149 -13.34 9.61 -8.85
CA LYS A 149 -12.79 10.75 -8.13
C LYS A 149 -11.41 10.39 -7.58
N HIS A 150 -10.40 11.25 -7.71
CA HIS A 150 -9.08 10.97 -7.15
C HIS A 150 -8.25 12.21 -6.80
N ASN A 151 -7.42 12.09 -5.78
CA ASN A 151 -6.26 12.98 -5.55
C ASN A 151 -4.92 12.28 -5.89
N LEU A 152 -4.97 11.11 -6.52
CA LEU A 152 -3.80 10.39 -7.04
C LEU A 152 -3.13 11.11 -8.22
N PRO A 153 -1.81 10.91 -8.42
CA PRO A 153 -1.13 11.15 -9.68
C PRO A 153 -1.83 10.49 -10.87
N GLU A 154 -1.85 11.18 -12.01
CA GLU A 154 -2.67 10.81 -13.17
C GLU A 154 -2.32 9.42 -13.74
N HIS A 155 -1.04 9.01 -13.68
CA HIS A 155 -0.61 7.70 -14.18
C HIS A 155 -1.11 6.54 -13.32
N ILE A 156 -1.22 6.72 -11.99
CA ILE A 156 -1.76 5.72 -11.07
C ILE A 156 -3.29 5.69 -11.17
N ALA A 157 -3.92 6.87 -11.23
CA ALA A 157 -5.36 6.98 -11.41
C ALA A 157 -5.81 6.31 -12.72
N GLY A 158 -5.12 6.61 -13.84
CA GLY A 158 -5.39 5.99 -15.14
C GLY A 158 -5.20 4.47 -15.16
N GLU A 159 -4.21 3.94 -14.42
CA GLU A 159 -4.06 2.49 -14.25
C GLU A 159 -5.28 1.91 -13.50
N LEU A 160 -5.61 2.43 -12.31
CA LEU A 160 -6.71 1.91 -11.49
C LEU A 160 -8.08 2.01 -12.18
N ILE A 161 -8.33 3.09 -12.94
CA ILE A 161 -9.53 3.26 -13.77
C ILE A 161 -9.58 2.18 -14.87
N MET A 162 -8.47 1.93 -15.57
CA MET A 162 -8.38 0.90 -16.61
C MET A 162 -8.60 -0.51 -16.03
N LEU A 163 -8.01 -0.81 -14.87
CA LEU A 163 -8.17 -2.09 -14.17
C LEU A 163 -9.63 -2.33 -13.77
N PHE A 164 -10.31 -1.28 -13.30
CA PHE A 164 -11.71 -1.35 -12.88
C PHE A 164 -12.67 -1.59 -14.06
N GLU A 165 -12.43 -0.93 -15.21
CA GLU A 165 -13.24 -1.15 -16.41
C GLU A 165 -12.99 -2.53 -17.05
N GLU A 166 -11.74 -3.01 -17.12
CA GLU A 166 -11.43 -4.38 -17.55
C GLU A 166 -12.08 -5.42 -16.62
N PHE A 167 -12.10 -5.17 -15.31
CA PHE A 167 -12.80 -6.01 -14.32
C PHE A 167 -14.32 -6.03 -14.55
N HIS A 168 -14.96 -4.87 -14.71
CA HIS A 168 -16.38 -4.76 -15.04
C HIS A 168 -16.72 -5.48 -16.36
N ASN A 169 -15.85 -5.39 -17.37
CA ASN A 169 -16.05 -6.06 -18.65
C ASN A 169 -15.94 -7.59 -18.54
N GLU A 170 -14.99 -8.14 -17.77
CA GLU A 170 -14.95 -9.59 -17.48
C GLU A 170 -16.18 -10.03 -16.67
N TRP A 171 -16.64 -9.24 -15.70
CA TRP A 171 -17.87 -9.54 -14.94
C TRP A 171 -19.09 -9.65 -15.84
N LYS A 172 -19.36 -8.62 -16.67
CA LYS A 172 -20.47 -8.61 -17.64
C LYS A 172 -20.45 -9.84 -18.55
N LYS A 173 -19.26 -10.18 -19.07
CA LYS A 173 -18.99 -11.35 -19.93
C LYS A 173 -19.23 -12.68 -19.21
N ARG A 174 -18.83 -12.80 -17.94
CA ARG A 174 -18.83 -14.06 -17.18
C ARG A 174 -20.16 -14.39 -16.50
N TRP A 175 -20.98 -13.38 -16.24
CA TRP A 175 -22.32 -13.52 -15.65
C TRP A 175 -23.47 -13.31 -16.64
N HIS A 176 -23.19 -12.78 -17.84
CA HIS A 176 -24.20 -12.39 -18.83
C HIS A 176 -25.25 -11.42 -18.28
N LYS A 177 -24.81 -10.49 -17.41
CA LYS A 177 -25.64 -9.48 -16.76
C LYS A 177 -24.90 -8.13 -16.76
N LYS A 178 -25.62 -7.06 -17.11
CA LYS A 178 -25.19 -5.68 -16.82
C LYS A 178 -25.74 -5.31 -15.43
N PRO A 179 -24.94 -4.63 -14.57
CA PRO A 179 -25.47 -4.01 -13.36
C PRO A 179 -26.61 -3.03 -13.68
N ASN A 180 -27.70 -3.12 -12.92
CA ASN A 180 -28.85 -2.23 -12.98
C ASN A 180 -28.94 -1.41 -11.68
N LEU A 181 -28.08 -0.39 -11.58
CA LEU A 181 -28.00 0.51 -10.44
C LEU A 181 -28.80 1.80 -10.77
N PRO A 182 -29.53 2.40 -9.80
CA PRO A 182 -30.40 3.54 -10.04
C PRO A 182 -29.65 4.84 -10.41
N GLN A 183 -28.34 4.90 -10.18
CA GLN A 183 -27.47 6.00 -10.62
C GLN A 183 -26.10 5.49 -11.06
N LYS A 184 -25.36 6.34 -11.79
CA LYS A 184 -23.97 6.09 -12.20
C LYS A 184 -23.06 6.01 -10.96
N PRO A 185 -22.44 4.87 -10.65
CA PRO A 185 -21.68 4.70 -9.41
C PRO A 185 -20.46 5.61 -9.35
N THR A 186 -20.09 6.01 -8.13
CA THR A 186 -18.85 6.77 -7.89
C THR A 186 -17.76 5.86 -7.33
N VAL A 187 -16.53 5.98 -7.82
CA VAL A 187 -15.36 5.23 -7.35
C VAL A 187 -14.28 6.24 -6.94
N SER A 188 -13.90 6.23 -5.66
CA SER A 188 -13.07 7.26 -5.05
C SER A 188 -11.71 6.68 -4.64
N PHE A 189 -10.65 7.12 -5.33
CA PHE A 189 -9.26 6.71 -5.07
C PHE A 189 -8.52 7.78 -4.26
N TYR A 190 -8.00 7.40 -3.09
CA TYR A 190 -7.27 8.31 -2.20
C TYR A 190 -5.76 8.07 -2.27
N ALA A 191 -4.98 9.15 -2.19
CA ALA A 191 -3.53 9.10 -2.36
C ALA A 191 -2.77 8.46 -1.19
N ASP A 192 -3.36 8.43 0.01
CA ASP A 192 -2.92 7.63 1.14
C ASP A 192 -4.07 7.39 2.14
N GLN A 193 -3.76 6.66 3.22
CA GLN A 193 -4.72 6.30 4.25
C GLN A 193 -5.26 7.52 5.04
N ALA A 194 -4.46 8.58 5.22
CA ALA A 194 -4.90 9.74 6.00
C ALA A 194 -5.97 10.53 5.25
N ASP A 195 -5.77 10.76 3.95
CA ASP A 195 -6.78 11.35 3.06
C ASP A 195 -8.08 10.52 3.07
N TYR A 196 -7.98 9.19 3.02
CA TYR A 196 -9.13 8.27 3.04
C TYR A 196 -9.91 8.29 4.35
N LEU A 197 -9.23 8.17 5.50
CA LEU A 197 -9.89 8.21 6.81
C LEU A 197 -10.53 9.58 7.07
N GLN A 198 -9.85 10.67 6.70
CA GLN A 198 -10.39 12.03 6.81
C GLN A 198 -11.65 12.23 5.95
N TYR A 199 -11.69 11.69 4.73
CA TYR A 199 -12.84 11.86 3.83
C TYR A 199 -14.02 10.95 4.18
N THR A 200 -13.75 9.72 4.62
CA THR A 200 -14.79 8.69 4.81
C THR A 200 -15.30 8.57 6.24
N GLY A 201 -14.56 9.06 7.23
CA GLY A 201 -14.94 9.01 8.65
C GLY A 201 -14.92 7.61 9.28
N ILE A 202 -14.44 6.58 8.57
CA ILE A 202 -14.35 5.22 9.11
C ILE A 202 -13.13 5.07 10.04
N SER A 203 -13.11 3.99 10.82
CA SER A 203 -11.94 3.62 11.63
C SER A 203 -10.81 3.01 10.79
N ALA A 204 -9.57 3.17 11.28
CA ALA A 204 -8.40 2.56 10.66
C ALA A 204 -8.49 1.01 10.68
N GLY A 205 -8.22 0.37 9.54
CA GLY A 205 -8.17 -1.09 9.41
C GLY A 205 -8.66 -1.63 8.07
N ALA A 206 -9.58 -0.91 7.40
CA ALA A 206 -9.97 -1.18 6.02
C ALA A 206 -9.11 -0.38 5.02
N LEU A 207 -8.81 -0.98 3.87
CA LEU A 207 -8.11 -0.32 2.74
C LEU A 207 -9.10 0.31 1.76
N GLY A 208 -10.27 -0.31 1.60
CA GLY A 208 -11.44 0.24 0.94
C GLY A 208 -12.74 -0.31 1.53
N PHE A 209 -13.87 0.21 1.03
CA PHE A 209 -15.22 -0.33 1.26
C PHE A 209 -16.19 0.14 0.16
N TYR A 210 -17.23 -0.65 -0.11
CA TYR A 210 -18.39 -0.24 -0.89
C TYR A 210 -19.54 0.26 0.01
N HIS A 211 -19.97 1.51 -0.19
CA HIS A 211 -21.12 2.10 0.49
C HIS A 211 -22.41 1.90 -0.32
N PHE A 212 -23.11 0.80 -0.02
CA PHE A 212 -24.39 0.41 -0.64
C PHE A 212 -25.42 1.56 -0.77
N GLY A 213 -25.61 2.36 0.29
CA GLY A 213 -26.62 3.43 0.30
C GLY A 213 -26.31 4.62 -0.60
N GLY A 214 -25.03 4.89 -0.86
CA GLY A 214 -24.58 5.96 -1.78
C GLY A 214 -24.24 5.46 -3.18
N ILE A 215 -24.07 4.15 -3.36
CA ILE A 215 -23.53 3.52 -4.57
C ILE A 215 -22.14 4.11 -4.88
N THR A 216 -21.31 4.16 -3.83
CA THR A 216 -19.94 4.71 -3.87
C THR A 216 -18.93 3.70 -3.34
N LEU A 217 -17.86 3.47 -4.09
CA LEU A 217 -16.68 2.71 -3.65
C LEU A 217 -15.61 3.69 -3.17
N HIS A 218 -15.01 3.43 -2.01
CA HIS A 218 -13.88 4.20 -1.47
C HIS A 218 -12.67 3.28 -1.29
N ILE A 219 -11.48 3.69 -1.70
CA ILE A 219 -10.24 2.91 -1.53
C ILE A 219 -9.00 3.81 -1.57
N TYR A 220 -7.99 3.57 -0.72
CA TYR A 220 -6.70 4.27 -0.82
C TYR A 220 -5.61 3.46 -1.53
N TRP A 221 -4.62 4.17 -2.07
CA TRP A 221 -3.44 3.58 -2.68
C TRP A 221 -2.39 3.23 -1.62
N ASP A 222 -2.30 1.95 -1.28
CA ASP A 222 -1.19 1.41 -0.50
C ASP A 222 0.01 1.22 -1.44
N ARG A 223 0.79 2.30 -1.60
CA ARG A 223 2.08 2.32 -2.29
C ARG A 223 3.07 1.25 -1.79
N SER A 224 2.89 0.72 -0.58
CA SER A 224 3.76 -0.31 0.00
C SER A 224 3.32 -1.74 -0.33
N ASP A 225 2.04 -1.93 -0.71
CA ASP A 225 1.52 -3.17 -1.28
C ASP A 225 0.51 -2.90 -2.43
N PRO A 226 0.99 -2.48 -3.62
CA PRO A 226 0.12 -2.18 -4.75
C PRO A 226 -0.73 -3.36 -5.23
N GLU A 227 -0.27 -4.61 -5.03
CA GLU A 227 -1.10 -5.78 -5.32
C GLU A 227 -2.26 -5.89 -4.32
N LEU A 228 -2.05 -5.59 -3.03
CA LEU A 228 -3.14 -5.53 -2.05
C LEU A 228 -4.19 -4.46 -2.43
N THR A 229 -3.78 -3.26 -2.87
CA THR A 229 -4.75 -2.26 -3.36
C THR A 229 -5.54 -2.75 -4.57
N ARG A 230 -4.89 -3.36 -5.57
CA ARG A 230 -5.61 -3.93 -6.73
C ARG A 230 -6.56 -5.06 -6.31
N ASN A 231 -6.14 -5.92 -5.38
CA ASN A 231 -6.98 -7.00 -4.86
C ASN A 231 -8.22 -6.48 -4.12
N VAL A 232 -8.07 -5.44 -3.29
CA VAL A 232 -9.18 -4.78 -2.60
C VAL A 232 -10.08 -4.04 -3.59
N LEU A 233 -9.52 -3.43 -4.65
CA LEU A 233 -10.32 -2.80 -5.70
C LEU A 233 -11.27 -3.81 -6.37
N TYR A 234 -10.80 -5.01 -6.70
CA TYR A 234 -11.66 -6.05 -7.28
C TYR A 234 -12.64 -6.67 -6.25
N HIS A 235 -12.29 -6.67 -4.95
CA HIS A 235 -13.17 -7.09 -3.86
C HIS A 235 -14.36 -6.13 -3.74
N GLU A 236 -14.11 -4.83 -3.53
CA GLU A 236 -15.17 -3.82 -3.39
C GLU A 236 -15.95 -3.62 -4.70
N ALA A 237 -15.30 -3.78 -5.86
CA ALA A 237 -15.99 -3.82 -7.15
C ALA A 237 -16.96 -5.00 -7.25
N THR A 238 -16.66 -6.14 -6.62
CA THR A 238 -17.57 -7.30 -6.61
C THR A 238 -18.83 -7.01 -5.79
N HIS A 239 -18.70 -6.29 -4.68
CA HIS A 239 -19.85 -5.85 -3.88
C HIS A 239 -20.75 -4.90 -4.69
N LEU A 240 -20.17 -3.87 -5.32
CA LEU A 240 -20.89 -2.96 -6.23
C LEU A 240 -21.60 -3.69 -7.39
N LEU A 241 -20.91 -4.63 -8.03
CA LEU A 241 -21.43 -5.37 -9.18
C LEU A 241 -22.47 -6.44 -8.80
N THR A 242 -22.45 -6.90 -7.54
CA THR A 242 -23.44 -7.82 -6.95
C THR A 242 -24.70 -7.09 -6.52
N ASP A 243 -24.55 -5.92 -5.90
CA ASP A 243 -25.64 -5.00 -5.54
C ASP A 243 -26.41 -4.54 -6.79
N GLY A 244 -25.72 -4.38 -7.92
CA GLY A 244 -26.32 -4.13 -9.22
C GLY A 244 -27.13 -5.29 -9.84
N ILE A 245 -27.29 -6.44 -9.16
CA ILE A 245 -28.14 -7.55 -9.65
C ILE A 245 -29.56 -7.46 -9.06
N ASP A 246 -29.67 -7.22 -7.76
CA ASP A 246 -30.91 -6.88 -7.04
C ASP A 246 -30.51 -6.04 -5.81
N GLY A 247 -30.51 -4.71 -5.94
CA GLY A 247 -30.11 -3.78 -4.87
C GLY A 247 -31.03 -3.81 -3.64
N LYS A 248 -32.13 -4.58 -3.69
CA LYS A 248 -32.99 -4.87 -2.54
C LYS A 248 -32.67 -6.21 -1.88
N PHE A 249 -31.71 -6.98 -2.37
CA PHE A 249 -31.32 -8.27 -1.80
C PHE A 249 -29.88 -8.28 -1.28
N LYS A 250 -29.68 -8.79 -0.06
CA LYS A 250 -28.36 -9.06 0.52
C LYS A 250 -28.12 -10.55 0.60
N TYR A 251 -26.98 -10.97 0.06
CA TYR A 251 -26.61 -12.37 -0.02
C TYR A 251 -26.15 -12.88 1.36
N PRO A 252 -26.20 -14.21 1.60
CA PRO A 252 -25.48 -14.83 2.70
C PRO A 252 -23.99 -14.43 2.68
N PRO A 253 -23.38 -14.04 3.81
CA PRO A 253 -22.00 -13.54 3.85
C PRO A 253 -20.96 -14.48 3.22
N TRP A 254 -21.10 -15.80 3.37
CA TRP A 254 -20.19 -16.77 2.74
C TRP A 254 -20.23 -16.74 1.20
N ILE A 255 -21.32 -16.24 0.61
CA ILE A 255 -21.46 -16.00 -0.82
C ILE A 255 -20.91 -14.63 -1.18
N GLU A 256 -21.36 -13.57 -0.50
CA GLU A 256 -21.02 -12.19 -0.81
C GLU A 256 -19.51 -11.94 -0.65
N GLU A 257 -18.99 -12.15 0.56
CA GLU A 257 -17.58 -11.97 0.91
C GLU A 257 -16.69 -13.02 0.24
N GLY A 258 -17.18 -14.27 0.10
CA GLY A 258 -16.44 -15.33 -0.58
C GLY A 258 -16.22 -15.03 -2.05
N LEU A 259 -17.23 -14.46 -2.72
CA LEU A 259 -17.16 -14.11 -4.14
C LEU A 259 -16.31 -12.84 -4.34
N ALA A 260 -16.42 -11.88 -3.43
CA ALA A 260 -15.56 -10.70 -3.38
C ALA A 260 -14.09 -11.06 -3.11
N GLU A 261 -13.78 -12.07 -2.30
CA GLU A 261 -12.40 -12.60 -2.19
C GLU A 261 -11.96 -13.37 -3.46
N TYR A 262 -12.86 -14.16 -4.07
CA TYR A 262 -12.54 -14.92 -5.30
C TYR A 262 -12.17 -13.98 -6.46
N TYR A 263 -12.95 -12.91 -6.67
CA TYR A 263 -12.64 -11.89 -7.66
C TYR A 263 -11.60 -10.87 -7.17
N GLY A 264 -11.52 -10.61 -5.86
CA GLY A 264 -10.41 -9.92 -5.21
C GLY A 264 -9.06 -10.52 -5.57
N SER A 265 -8.99 -11.85 -5.71
CA SER A 265 -7.81 -12.58 -6.14
C SER A 265 -7.53 -12.56 -7.66
N SER A 266 -8.14 -11.65 -8.43
CA SER A 266 -7.96 -11.62 -9.89
C SER A 266 -6.56 -11.16 -10.30
N LYS A 267 -5.92 -11.93 -11.19
CA LYS A 267 -4.67 -11.52 -11.83
C LYS A 267 -4.94 -10.72 -13.09
N TRP A 268 -4.19 -9.63 -13.28
CA TRP A 268 -4.18 -8.85 -14.50
C TRP A 268 -2.89 -9.07 -15.31
N ASP A 269 -3.03 -9.20 -16.63
CA ASP A 269 -1.92 -9.17 -17.59
C ASP A 269 -2.19 -8.10 -18.67
N PRO A 270 -1.44 -6.97 -18.72
CA PRO A 270 -1.62 -5.95 -19.73
C PRO A 270 -1.27 -6.42 -21.16
N LYS A 271 -0.39 -7.43 -21.29
CA LYS A 271 0.09 -7.97 -22.57
C LYS A 271 -0.89 -8.97 -23.17
N ALA A 272 -1.79 -9.53 -22.37
CA ALA A 272 -2.87 -10.38 -22.86
C ALA A 272 -3.84 -9.59 -23.76
N ARG A 273 -4.42 -10.30 -24.73
CA ARG A 273 -5.44 -9.75 -25.64
C ARG A 273 -6.67 -9.29 -24.83
N PRO A 274 -7.38 -8.22 -25.25
CA PRO A 274 -8.61 -7.76 -24.60
C PRO A 274 -9.60 -8.90 -24.32
N GLY A 275 -10.26 -8.86 -23.16
CA GLY A 275 -11.13 -9.96 -22.71
C GLY A 275 -10.42 -11.26 -22.29
N LYS A 276 -9.08 -11.30 -22.29
CA LYS A 276 -8.23 -12.30 -21.59
C LYS A 276 -7.28 -11.67 -20.55
N ARG A 277 -7.32 -10.35 -20.39
CA ARG A 277 -6.48 -9.57 -19.47
C ARG A 277 -6.73 -9.85 -18.00
N MET A 278 -7.94 -10.28 -17.63
CA MET A 278 -8.32 -10.58 -16.26
C MET A 278 -8.51 -12.09 -16.05
N GLN A 279 -7.91 -12.65 -15.00
CA GLN A 279 -8.02 -14.05 -14.61
C GLN A 279 -8.42 -14.16 -13.13
N PRO A 280 -9.73 -14.36 -12.82
CA PRO A 280 -10.23 -14.43 -11.45
C PRO A 280 -9.91 -15.78 -10.79
N GLY A 281 -9.82 -15.80 -9.46
CA GLY A 281 -9.50 -17.01 -8.69
C GLY A 281 -8.00 -17.30 -8.55
N GLY A 282 -7.16 -16.27 -8.39
CA GLY A 282 -5.77 -16.44 -7.96
C GLY A 282 -5.64 -17.07 -6.57
N ILE A 283 -4.41 -17.27 -6.12
CA ILE A 283 -4.12 -17.67 -4.73
C ILE A 283 -4.07 -16.41 -3.87
N LEU A 284 -4.88 -16.33 -2.81
CA LEU A 284 -4.71 -15.35 -1.74
C LEU A 284 -3.84 -15.98 -0.65
N PRO A 285 -2.55 -15.59 -0.54
CA PRO A 285 -1.59 -16.27 0.32
C PRO A 285 -2.00 -16.23 1.78
N GLY A 286 -2.37 -15.03 2.25
CA GLY A 286 -2.79 -14.80 3.63
C GLY A 286 -4.06 -15.55 4.03
N ARG A 287 -4.97 -15.80 3.07
CA ARG A 287 -6.18 -16.61 3.30
C ARG A 287 -5.85 -18.10 3.33
N LEU A 288 -5.06 -18.58 2.36
CA LEU A 288 -4.60 -19.97 2.32
C LEU A 288 -3.79 -20.35 3.57
N VAL A 289 -2.94 -19.43 4.04
CA VAL A 289 -2.22 -19.51 5.31
C VAL A 289 -3.17 -19.69 6.49
N THR A 290 -4.17 -18.82 6.65
CA THR A 290 -5.16 -18.93 7.73
C THR A 290 -5.88 -20.27 7.72
N VAL A 291 -6.31 -20.73 6.54
CA VAL A 291 -7.00 -22.03 6.38
C VAL A 291 -6.08 -23.22 6.72
N LYS A 292 -4.87 -23.31 6.13
CA LYS A 292 -3.94 -24.40 6.42
C LYS A 292 -3.50 -24.42 7.89
N THR A 293 -3.32 -23.26 8.51
CA THR A 293 -2.99 -23.15 9.95
C THR A 293 -4.14 -23.66 10.83
N MET A 294 -5.40 -23.38 10.49
CA MET A 294 -6.56 -23.90 11.22
C MET A 294 -6.74 -25.41 11.07
N ILE A 295 -6.48 -25.97 9.87
CA ILE A 295 -6.45 -27.42 9.64
C ILE A 295 -5.37 -28.08 10.50
N ALA A 296 -4.14 -27.54 10.47
CA ALA A 296 -3.02 -28.06 11.27
C ALA A 296 -3.26 -27.96 12.78
N LYS A 297 -3.89 -26.87 13.26
CA LYS A 297 -4.32 -26.69 14.66
C LYS A 297 -5.59 -27.50 15.02
N LYS A 298 -5.99 -28.47 14.18
CA LYS A 298 -7.16 -29.38 14.33
C LYS A 298 -8.51 -28.66 14.56
N LYS A 299 -8.67 -27.46 14.00
CA LYS A 299 -9.91 -26.65 14.08
C LYS A 299 -10.39 -26.22 12.68
N PRO A 300 -10.66 -27.16 11.74
CA PRO A 300 -11.21 -26.82 10.43
C PRO A 300 -12.65 -26.32 10.53
N MET A 301 -13.06 -25.39 9.65
CA MET A 301 -14.45 -24.92 9.55
C MET A 301 -15.25 -25.81 8.61
N THR A 302 -16.39 -26.33 9.05
CA THR A 302 -17.24 -27.18 8.20
C THR A 302 -18.04 -26.35 7.19
N LEU A 303 -18.56 -27.01 6.14
CA LEU A 303 -19.51 -26.38 5.22
C LEU A 303 -20.84 -26.05 5.91
N GLU A 304 -21.21 -26.81 6.94
CA GLU A 304 -22.36 -26.54 7.81
C GLU A 304 -22.14 -25.22 8.56
N ASP A 305 -20.99 -25.06 9.24
CA ASP A 305 -20.62 -23.84 9.96
C ASP A 305 -20.62 -22.63 9.02
N LEU A 306 -19.92 -22.73 7.89
CA LEU A 306 -19.76 -21.65 6.91
C LEU A 306 -21.10 -21.18 6.33
N ILE A 307 -22.00 -22.10 6.00
CA ILE A 307 -23.35 -21.78 5.50
C ILE A 307 -24.25 -21.28 6.65
N SER A 308 -23.96 -21.64 7.91
CA SER A 308 -24.70 -21.18 9.09
C SER A 308 -24.45 -19.72 9.50
N TYR A 309 -23.55 -19.01 8.82
CA TYR A 309 -23.43 -17.56 8.92
C TYR A 309 -24.47 -16.92 7.99
N ASP A 310 -25.55 -16.40 8.58
CA ASP A 310 -26.45 -15.45 7.94
C ASP A 310 -26.38 -14.07 8.61
N ARG A 311 -27.01 -13.07 7.99
CA ARG A 311 -27.03 -11.68 8.47
C ARG A 311 -28.13 -11.43 9.53
N VAL A 312 -28.90 -12.45 9.93
CA VAL A 312 -30.05 -12.34 10.85
C VAL A 312 -29.67 -12.80 12.27
N GLY A 313 -29.02 -13.96 12.40
CA GLY A 313 -28.63 -14.56 13.67
C GLY A 313 -27.39 -13.97 14.35
N GLY A 314 -26.99 -12.73 14.02
CA GLY A 314 -25.94 -11.97 14.71
C GLY A 314 -24.50 -12.54 14.67
N LYS A 315 -24.23 -13.60 13.90
CA LYS A 315 -22.89 -14.22 13.85
C LYS A 315 -21.90 -13.35 13.07
N ASN A 316 -20.94 -12.75 13.79
CA ASN A 316 -19.87 -11.95 13.18
C ASN A 316 -19.04 -12.74 12.15
N PHE A 317 -19.07 -12.29 10.89
CA PHE A 317 -18.30 -12.86 9.79
C PHE A 317 -16.91 -12.20 9.74
N GLY A 318 -15.95 -12.76 10.47
CA GLY A 318 -14.60 -12.22 10.66
C GLY A 318 -13.56 -12.72 9.65
N SER A 319 -12.31 -12.22 9.76
CA SER A 319 -11.20 -12.46 8.81
C SER A 319 -10.87 -13.94 8.53
N VAL A 320 -11.26 -14.84 9.44
CA VAL A 320 -11.22 -16.30 9.28
C VAL A 320 -12.30 -16.80 8.30
N GLN A 321 -13.54 -16.34 8.46
CA GLN A 321 -14.68 -16.72 7.62
C GLN A 321 -14.45 -16.29 6.16
N TYR A 322 -13.89 -15.10 5.90
CA TYR A 322 -13.42 -14.70 4.56
C TYR A 322 -12.45 -15.73 3.95
N ALA A 323 -11.53 -16.27 4.75
CA ALA A 323 -10.52 -17.20 4.25
C ALA A 323 -11.11 -18.56 3.84
N TRP A 324 -12.06 -19.08 4.61
CA TRP A 324 -12.79 -20.30 4.25
C TRP A 324 -13.75 -20.05 3.08
N ALA A 325 -14.51 -18.96 3.09
CA ALA A 325 -15.40 -18.58 1.98
C ALA A 325 -14.65 -18.41 0.65
N TRP A 326 -13.47 -17.79 0.66
CA TRP A 326 -12.57 -17.70 -0.48
C TRP A 326 -12.21 -19.09 -1.04
N THR A 327 -11.70 -20.00 -0.19
CA THR A 327 -11.34 -21.36 -0.67
C THR A 327 -12.55 -22.12 -1.21
N PHE A 328 -13.74 -21.92 -0.65
CA PHE A 328 -14.95 -22.59 -1.10
C PHE A 328 -15.46 -22.05 -2.43
N MET A 329 -15.48 -20.72 -2.61
CA MET A 329 -15.77 -20.13 -3.93
C MET A 329 -14.77 -20.57 -4.99
N ARG A 330 -13.48 -20.66 -4.64
CA ARG A 330 -12.44 -21.13 -5.55
C ARG A 330 -12.66 -22.59 -5.95
N PHE A 331 -13.00 -23.47 -5.01
CA PHE A 331 -13.41 -24.85 -5.27
C PHE A 331 -14.65 -24.95 -6.18
N LEU A 332 -15.72 -24.20 -5.87
CA LEU A 332 -16.96 -24.18 -6.64
C LEU A 332 -16.76 -23.62 -8.07
N HIS A 333 -15.89 -22.63 -8.24
CA HIS A 333 -15.57 -22.08 -9.56
C HIS A 333 -14.57 -22.94 -10.34
N ASP A 334 -13.57 -23.56 -9.72
CA ASP A 334 -12.59 -24.39 -10.44
C ASP A 334 -13.24 -25.69 -10.94
N ASN A 335 -14.11 -26.30 -10.15
CA ASN A 335 -14.91 -27.45 -10.59
C ASN A 335 -15.98 -27.02 -11.62
N LYS A 336 -15.75 -27.37 -12.90
CA LYS A 336 -16.67 -27.08 -14.02
C LYS A 336 -18.13 -27.50 -13.76
N SER A 337 -18.37 -28.57 -12.99
CA SER A 337 -19.71 -29.09 -12.71
C SER A 337 -20.46 -28.27 -11.66
N TYR A 338 -19.75 -27.76 -10.64
CA TYR A 338 -20.32 -26.88 -9.62
C TYR A 338 -20.45 -25.45 -10.13
N ARG A 339 -19.49 -24.92 -10.91
CA ARG A 339 -19.50 -23.56 -11.46
C ARG A 339 -20.87 -23.18 -12.03
N LYS A 340 -21.38 -23.94 -13.00
CA LYS A 340 -22.68 -23.66 -13.64
C LYS A 340 -23.87 -23.76 -12.66
N ARG A 341 -23.82 -24.71 -11.70
CA ARG A 341 -24.87 -24.88 -10.67
C ARG A 341 -24.88 -23.71 -9.69
N PHE A 342 -23.70 -23.30 -9.23
CA PHE A 342 -23.50 -22.19 -8.31
C PHE A 342 -23.86 -20.84 -8.93
N GLN A 343 -23.44 -20.58 -10.18
CA GLN A 343 -23.85 -19.37 -10.89
C GLN A 343 -25.38 -19.28 -11.02
N LYS A 344 -26.06 -20.41 -11.29
CA LYS A 344 -27.52 -20.43 -11.32
C LYS A 344 -28.14 -20.26 -9.93
N TYR A 345 -27.59 -20.87 -8.89
CA TYR A 345 -28.04 -20.67 -7.51
C TYR A 345 -28.00 -19.19 -7.12
N TRP A 346 -26.85 -18.53 -7.29
CA TRP A 346 -26.64 -17.11 -7.01
C TRP A 346 -27.62 -16.21 -7.79
N LEU A 347 -27.75 -16.40 -9.11
CA LEU A 347 -28.74 -15.65 -9.90
C LEU A 347 -30.18 -15.93 -9.44
N ASP A 348 -30.55 -17.18 -9.19
CA ASP A 348 -31.93 -17.53 -8.83
C ASP A 348 -32.33 -16.99 -7.44
N LEU A 349 -31.38 -16.79 -6.51
CA LEU A 349 -31.60 -16.09 -5.24
C LEU A 349 -32.04 -14.62 -5.45
N ALA A 350 -31.37 -13.89 -6.35
CA ALA A 350 -31.64 -12.47 -6.61
C ALA A 350 -32.92 -12.21 -7.43
N HIS A 351 -33.40 -13.14 -8.25
CA HIS A 351 -34.59 -12.89 -9.10
C HIS A 351 -35.93 -13.38 -8.48
N LYS A 352 -36.08 -13.36 -7.14
CA LYS A 352 -37.30 -13.76 -6.39
C LYS A 352 -38.00 -15.05 -6.89
N LYS A 353 -37.22 -16.04 -7.31
CA LYS A 353 -37.76 -17.21 -8.02
C LYS A 353 -38.72 -18.03 -7.14
N LYS A 354 -39.88 -18.41 -7.69
CA LYS A 354 -40.95 -19.17 -7.00
C LYS A 354 -40.39 -20.35 -6.19
N GLY A 355 -40.69 -20.36 -4.89
CA GLY A 355 -40.24 -21.41 -3.95
C GLY A 355 -38.92 -21.14 -3.21
N ILE A 356 -38.41 -19.91 -3.27
CA ILE A 356 -37.36 -19.36 -2.39
C ILE A 356 -38.05 -18.49 -1.32
N LYS A 357 -37.82 -18.77 -0.04
CA LYS A 357 -38.26 -17.92 1.07
C LYS A 357 -37.24 -16.80 1.30
N ARG A 358 -37.66 -15.55 1.16
CA ARG A 358 -36.90 -14.38 1.62
C ARG A 358 -37.45 -13.88 2.95
N VAL A 359 -36.61 -13.22 3.75
CA VAL A 359 -36.95 -12.53 5.00
C VAL A 359 -36.50 -11.06 4.95
N PRO A 360 -37.22 -10.12 5.59
CA PRO A 360 -36.84 -8.71 5.59
C PRO A 360 -35.57 -8.44 6.41
N MET A 361 -34.86 -7.37 6.06
CA MET A 361 -33.57 -6.96 6.61
C MET A 361 -33.42 -5.44 6.51
N SER A 362 -34.09 -4.69 7.40
CA SER A 362 -34.25 -3.24 7.25
C SER A 362 -34.82 -2.89 5.87
N GLN A 363 -34.24 -1.96 5.10
CA GLN A 363 -34.66 -1.65 3.72
C GLN A 363 -34.37 -2.76 2.67
N TRP A 364 -33.77 -3.89 3.05
CA TRP A 364 -33.41 -5.00 2.17
C TRP A 364 -34.18 -6.29 2.50
N GLU A 365 -33.96 -7.32 1.70
CA GLU A 365 -34.36 -8.71 1.93
C GLU A 365 -33.12 -9.62 1.94
N THR A 366 -33.18 -10.74 2.63
CA THR A 366 -32.15 -11.80 2.58
C THR A 366 -32.79 -13.19 2.64
N ILE A 367 -32.00 -14.24 2.88
CA ILE A 367 -32.47 -15.59 3.20
C ILE A 367 -31.83 -16.08 4.52
N GLU A 368 -32.57 -16.87 5.28
CA GLU A 368 -32.05 -17.53 6.50
C GLU A 368 -31.06 -18.65 6.14
N ALA A 369 -30.13 -18.97 7.05
CA ALA A 369 -29.14 -20.04 6.85
C ALA A 369 -29.76 -21.40 6.49
N ALA A 370 -30.89 -21.77 7.09
CA ALA A 370 -31.57 -23.04 6.83
C ALA A 370 -32.11 -23.10 5.37
N GLU A 371 -32.68 -22.01 4.88
CA GLU A 371 -33.16 -21.89 3.49
C GLU A 371 -31.98 -21.85 2.51
N ALA A 372 -30.91 -21.11 2.85
CA ALA A 372 -29.66 -21.08 2.08
C ALA A 372 -29.06 -22.49 1.92
N LYS A 373 -28.97 -23.26 3.03
CA LYS A 373 -28.50 -24.65 3.02
C LYS A 373 -29.36 -25.55 2.14
N ARG A 374 -30.69 -25.51 2.32
CA ARG A 374 -31.67 -26.29 1.54
C ARG A 374 -31.55 -26.02 0.04
N LEU A 375 -31.51 -24.73 -0.34
CA LEU A 375 -31.39 -24.31 -1.73
C LEU A 375 -30.02 -24.69 -2.31
N PHE A 376 -28.92 -24.43 -1.59
CA PHE A 376 -27.58 -24.79 -2.04
C PHE A 376 -27.46 -26.28 -2.35
N MET A 377 -27.89 -27.16 -1.42
CA MET A 377 -27.91 -28.60 -1.63
C MET A 377 -28.75 -29.00 -2.85
N LYS A 378 -29.93 -28.40 -3.04
CA LYS A 378 -30.79 -28.61 -4.20
C LYS A 378 -30.12 -28.23 -5.53
N TYR A 379 -29.49 -27.06 -5.62
CA TYR A 379 -28.80 -26.63 -6.84
C TYR A 379 -27.52 -27.43 -7.11
N MET A 380 -26.76 -27.80 -6.07
CA MET A 380 -25.56 -28.63 -6.22
C MET A 380 -25.87 -30.11 -6.48
N LYS A 381 -27.12 -30.56 -6.27
CA LYS A 381 -27.56 -31.96 -6.31
C LYS A 381 -26.89 -32.85 -5.24
N LEU A 382 -26.85 -32.36 -3.99
CA LEU A 382 -26.24 -33.06 -2.85
C LEU A 382 -27.30 -33.78 -2.00
N LYS A 383 -26.94 -34.95 -1.47
CA LYS A 383 -27.69 -35.63 -0.40
C LYS A 383 -27.37 -35.04 0.98
N ASP A 384 -26.09 -34.73 1.21
CA ASP A 384 -25.54 -34.11 2.41
C ASP A 384 -24.31 -33.23 2.07
N LEU A 385 -23.81 -32.46 3.03
CA LEU A 385 -22.63 -31.61 2.85
C LEU A 385 -21.27 -32.33 3.10
N LYS A 386 -21.26 -33.50 3.75
CA LYS A 386 -20.03 -34.18 4.19
C LYS A 386 -19.20 -34.66 2.99
N ALA A 387 -19.87 -35.17 1.95
CA ALA A 387 -19.20 -35.57 0.70
C ALA A 387 -18.47 -34.38 0.04
N MET A 388 -19.18 -33.26 -0.18
CA MET A 388 -18.60 -32.05 -0.76
C MET A 388 -17.51 -31.44 0.12
N GLN A 389 -17.65 -31.50 1.45
CA GLN A 389 -16.62 -31.03 2.38
C GLN A 389 -15.32 -31.83 2.26
N LYS A 390 -15.39 -33.15 2.07
CA LYS A 390 -14.21 -33.99 1.82
C LYS A 390 -13.52 -33.61 0.50
N GLU A 391 -14.28 -33.36 -0.57
CA GLU A 391 -13.74 -32.87 -1.84
C GLU A 391 -13.08 -31.49 -1.70
N TRP A 392 -13.70 -30.58 -0.94
CA TRP A 392 -13.22 -29.21 -0.71
C TRP A 392 -11.93 -29.18 0.11
N TYR A 393 -11.83 -29.98 1.18
CA TYR A 393 -10.58 -30.12 1.95
C TYR A 393 -9.46 -30.73 1.07
N ALA A 394 -9.75 -31.78 0.32
CA ALA A 394 -8.79 -32.39 -0.62
C ALA A 394 -8.43 -31.49 -1.83
N TYR A 395 -9.16 -30.39 -2.03
CA TYR A 395 -8.80 -29.30 -2.93
C TYR A 395 -7.90 -28.27 -2.23
N ILE A 396 -8.19 -27.89 -0.98
CA ILE A 396 -7.35 -26.98 -0.16
C ILE A 396 -5.92 -27.51 0.00
N ASP A 397 -5.76 -28.81 0.26
CA ASP A 397 -4.44 -29.43 0.47
C ASP A 397 -3.51 -29.22 -0.73
N LYS A 398 -4.08 -29.26 -1.94
CA LYS A 398 -3.38 -29.10 -3.23
C LYS A 398 -2.99 -27.65 -3.54
N LEU A 399 -3.54 -26.66 -2.84
CA LEU A 399 -3.22 -25.26 -3.07
C LEU A 399 -1.87 -24.90 -2.44
N GLN A 400 -1.02 -24.15 -3.15
CA GLN A 400 0.29 -23.72 -2.65
C GLN A 400 0.52 -22.22 -2.83
N VAL A 401 1.41 -21.64 -2.02
CA VAL A 401 1.88 -20.25 -2.16
C VAL A 401 3.17 -20.25 -2.97
N GLU A 402 3.05 -20.11 -4.29
CA GLU A 402 4.19 -20.26 -5.21
C GLU A 402 4.82 -18.94 -5.63
N SER A 403 4.00 -17.89 -5.79
CA SER A 403 4.43 -16.56 -6.24
C SER A 403 5.27 -15.82 -5.20
N LEU A 404 6.24 -15.02 -5.66
CA LEU A 404 7.12 -14.24 -4.81
C LEU A 404 6.34 -13.27 -3.90
N ALA A 405 5.58 -12.34 -4.51
CA ALA A 405 4.70 -11.43 -3.79
C ALA A 405 3.72 -12.16 -2.85
N GLY A 406 3.38 -13.41 -3.20
CA GLY A 406 2.55 -14.27 -2.38
C GLY A 406 3.23 -14.67 -1.05
N LEU A 407 4.48 -15.10 -1.11
CA LEU A 407 5.29 -15.39 0.08
C LEU A 407 5.59 -14.11 0.86
N GLU A 408 5.89 -13.00 0.19
CA GLU A 408 6.12 -11.70 0.83
C GLU A 408 4.91 -11.26 1.69
N ALA A 409 3.69 -11.30 1.12
CA ALA A 409 2.46 -10.97 1.83
C ALA A 409 2.13 -11.98 2.96
N ALA A 410 2.35 -13.27 2.73
CA ALA A 410 2.16 -14.31 3.75
C ALA A 410 3.10 -14.12 4.95
N GLY A 411 4.38 -13.85 4.72
CA GLY A 411 5.38 -13.61 5.76
C GLY A 411 5.07 -12.36 6.61
N ARG A 412 4.70 -11.24 5.95
CA ARG A 412 4.21 -10.04 6.66
C ARG A 412 2.98 -10.32 7.51
N ARG A 413 2.03 -11.13 7.01
CA ARG A 413 0.79 -11.45 7.74
C ARG A 413 0.99 -12.41 8.91
N PHE A 414 1.85 -13.42 8.78
CA PHE A 414 2.26 -14.27 9.92
C PHE A 414 2.93 -13.43 11.03
N LYS A 415 3.79 -12.47 10.66
CA LYS A 415 4.41 -11.52 11.60
C LYS A 415 3.36 -10.69 12.35
N ALA A 416 2.37 -10.16 11.64
CA ALA A 416 1.27 -9.37 12.22
C ALA A 416 0.37 -10.20 13.16
N PHE A 417 0.22 -11.51 12.92
CA PHE A 417 -0.54 -12.43 13.78
C PHE A 417 0.27 -13.04 14.93
N GLY A 418 1.56 -12.71 15.09
CA GLY A 418 2.40 -13.27 16.16
C GLY A 418 2.92 -14.69 15.90
N GLU A 419 2.60 -15.30 14.77
CA GLU A 419 3.00 -16.67 14.37
C GLU A 419 4.47 -16.64 13.88
N HIS A 420 5.40 -16.42 14.82
CA HIS A 420 6.78 -16.00 14.52
C HIS A 420 7.64 -17.04 13.81
N LYS A 421 7.36 -18.34 14.00
CA LYS A 421 8.13 -19.43 13.35
C LYS A 421 7.81 -19.48 11.86
N GLU A 422 6.53 -19.43 11.54
CA GLU A 422 5.98 -19.41 10.19
C GLU A 422 6.37 -18.11 9.48
N ALA A 423 6.32 -16.97 10.18
CA ALA A 423 6.80 -15.69 9.66
C ALA A 423 8.27 -15.75 9.25
N LYS A 424 9.16 -16.22 10.14
CA LYS A 424 10.60 -16.39 9.82
C LYS A 424 10.80 -17.29 8.60
N ALA A 425 10.14 -18.45 8.56
CA ALA A 425 10.29 -19.41 7.46
C ALA A 425 9.85 -18.82 6.10
N VAL A 426 8.69 -18.17 6.05
CA VAL A 426 8.11 -17.66 4.79
C VAL A 426 8.79 -16.37 4.32
N LEU A 427 9.19 -15.47 5.23
CA LEU A 427 10.00 -14.30 4.89
C LEU A 427 11.37 -14.72 4.32
N LYS A 428 12.02 -15.73 4.92
CA LYS A 428 13.26 -16.30 4.39
C LYS A 428 13.06 -16.87 2.98
N GLN A 429 12.01 -17.67 2.77
CA GLN A 429 11.71 -18.25 1.46
C GLN A 429 11.40 -17.18 0.38
N ALA A 430 10.75 -16.08 0.76
CA ALA A 430 10.55 -14.93 -0.14
C ALA A 430 11.89 -14.26 -0.51
N ILE A 431 12.77 -14.07 0.48
CA ILE A 431 14.11 -13.51 0.28
C ILE A 431 14.98 -14.40 -0.61
N GLU A 432 14.96 -15.72 -0.39
CA GLU A 432 15.66 -16.72 -1.22
C GLU A 432 15.15 -16.74 -2.68
N LYS A 433 13.86 -16.44 -2.90
CA LYS A 433 13.27 -16.22 -4.24
C LYS A 433 13.44 -14.79 -4.79
N GLY A 434 14.23 -13.93 -4.14
CA GLY A 434 14.57 -12.59 -4.62
C GLY A 434 13.51 -11.52 -4.31
N ALA A 435 13.04 -11.47 -3.06
CA ALA A 435 12.09 -10.47 -2.53
C ALA A 435 12.32 -9.04 -3.06
N LYS A 436 11.27 -8.44 -3.62
CA LYS A 436 11.29 -7.12 -4.25
C LYS A 436 10.53 -6.05 -3.46
N ASN A 437 9.85 -6.41 -2.39
CA ASN A 437 9.21 -5.46 -1.50
C ASN A 437 10.16 -5.14 -0.32
N PRO A 438 10.55 -3.87 -0.10
CA PRO A 438 11.47 -3.50 0.98
C PRO A 438 10.89 -3.76 2.38
N LEU A 439 9.56 -3.84 2.53
CA LEU A 439 8.92 -4.23 3.80
C LEU A 439 9.06 -5.74 4.10
N THR A 440 9.30 -6.59 3.10
CA THR A 440 9.70 -8.00 3.32
C THR A 440 11.06 -8.06 4.03
N TRP A 441 12.02 -7.27 3.53
CA TRP A 441 13.36 -7.17 4.09
C TRP A 441 13.35 -6.53 5.47
N LEU A 442 12.56 -5.48 5.71
CA LEU A 442 12.37 -4.88 7.04
C LEU A 442 11.74 -5.87 8.04
N ALA A 443 10.69 -6.58 7.62
CA ALA A 443 10.02 -7.59 8.46
C ALA A 443 10.96 -8.74 8.86
N TRP A 444 11.89 -9.13 7.98
CA TRP A 444 12.94 -10.11 8.26
C TRP A 444 14.07 -9.53 9.14
N ALA A 445 14.48 -8.29 8.88
CA ALA A 445 15.46 -7.56 9.67
C ALA A 445 15.03 -7.38 11.13
N GLU A 446 13.74 -7.17 11.40
CA GLU A 446 13.20 -7.18 12.78
C GLU A 446 13.38 -8.52 13.50
N TYR A 447 13.30 -9.65 12.79
CA TYR A 447 13.58 -10.97 13.37
C TYR A 447 15.06 -11.15 13.64
N GLN A 448 15.92 -10.77 12.69
CA GLN A 448 17.38 -10.76 12.89
C GLN A 448 17.80 -9.85 14.07
N TYR A 449 17.10 -8.73 14.27
CA TYR A 449 17.32 -7.80 15.39
C TYR A 449 16.93 -8.43 16.74
N ARG A 450 15.79 -9.14 16.81
CA ARG A 450 15.40 -9.90 18.02
C ARG A 450 16.41 -11.00 18.35
N ASP A 451 16.94 -11.65 17.31
CA ASP A 451 17.98 -12.67 17.42
C ASP A 451 19.40 -12.07 17.67
N SER A 452 19.51 -10.76 17.91
CA SER A 452 20.76 -10.00 18.14
C SER A 452 21.81 -10.05 17.01
N ASN A 453 21.41 -10.45 15.79
CA ASN A 453 22.29 -10.58 14.63
C ASN A 453 22.49 -9.24 13.90
N TRP A 454 23.02 -8.22 14.59
CA TRP A 454 23.08 -6.83 14.12
C TRP A 454 23.71 -6.65 12.72
N GLY A 455 24.76 -7.42 12.40
CA GLY A 455 25.42 -7.41 11.09
C GLY A 455 24.53 -7.94 9.97
N GLU A 456 23.63 -8.88 10.25
CA GLU A 456 22.64 -9.36 9.29
C GLU A 456 21.46 -8.39 9.14
N VAL A 457 21.04 -7.72 10.23
CA VAL A 457 20.04 -6.62 10.16
C VAL A 457 20.52 -5.56 9.16
N ILE A 458 21.78 -5.15 9.27
CA ILE A 458 22.40 -4.18 8.34
C ILE A 458 22.37 -4.71 6.90
N ARG A 459 22.81 -5.97 6.65
CA ARG A 459 22.78 -6.58 5.31
C ARG A 459 21.38 -6.66 4.69
N SER A 460 20.36 -7.00 5.48
CA SER A 460 18.98 -7.05 5.01
C SER A 460 18.42 -5.67 4.69
N ILE A 461 18.74 -4.66 5.51
CA ILE A 461 18.30 -3.28 5.30
C ILE A 461 19.04 -2.62 4.14
N ASP A 462 20.32 -2.91 3.92
CA ASP A 462 21.05 -2.38 2.76
C ASP A 462 20.49 -2.91 1.43
N LYS A 463 20.02 -4.17 1.41
CA LYS A 463 19.26 -4.72 0.27
C LYS A 463 17.89 -4.06 0.11
N ALA A 464 17.23 -3.66 1.20
CA ALA A 464 15.98 -2.92 1.15
C ALA A 464 16.16 -1.49 0.61
N LEU A 465 17.22 -0.80 1.04
CA LEU A 465 17.57 0.56 0.58
C LEU A 465 18.01 0.57 -0.90
N ALA A 466 18.62 -0.50 -1.39
CA ALA A 466 18.91 -0.68 -2.82
C ALA A 466 17.66 -0.89 -3.69
N ILE A 467 16.51 -1.24 -3.08
CA ILE A 467 15.20 -1.31 -3.75
C ILE A 467 14.47 0.03 -3.65
N ASP A 468 14.46 0.63 -2.45
CA ASP A 468 13.81 1.90 -2.17
C ASP A 468 14.59 2.71 -1.13
N PRO A 469 15.37 3.72 -1.55
CA PRO A 469 16.22 4.50 -0.67
C PRO A 469 15.46 5.64 0.05
N LEU A 470 14.14 5.77 -0.12
CA LEU A 470 13.33 6.83 0.50
C LEU A 470 12.27 6.26 1.47
N ILE A 471 12.60 5.19 2.18
CA ILE A 471 11.79 4.65 3.30
C ILE A 471 12.51 4.93 4.63
N PRO A 472 12.01 5.85 5.47
CA PRO A 472 12.68 6.26 6.71
C PRO A 472 12.81 5.12 7.74
N ALA A 473 11.83 4.21 7.78
CA ALA A 473 11.84 3.03 8.66
C ALA A 473 13.07 2.11 8.43
N LEU A 474 13.64 2.10 7.22
CA LEU A 474 14.87 1.37 6.92
C LEU A 474 16.06 2.02 7.62
N TYR A 475 16.22 3.34 7.48
CA TYR A 475 17.27 4.11 8.15
C TYR A 475 17.18 3.99 9.68
N HIS A 476 15.97 4.04 10.25
CA HIS A 476 15.78 3.81 11.69
C HIS A 476 16.17 2.36 12.08
N MET A 477 15.76 1.32 11.34
CA MET A 477 16.17 -0.05 11.67
C MET A 477 17.69 -0.24 11.60
N LYS A 478 18.36 0.33 10.58
CA LYS A 478 19.82 0.32 10.44
C LYS A 478 20.49 1.09 11.57
N SER A 479 19.94 2.24 11.98
CA SER A 479 20.39 3.03 13.14
C SER A 479 20.36 2.21 14.42
N ARG A 480 19.24 1.53 14.72
CA ARG A 480 19.11 0.69 15.93
C ARG A 480 20.15 -0.44 15.95
N ALA A 481 20.37 -1.11 14.83
CA ALA A 481 21.41 -2.13 14.72
C ALA A 481 22.82 -1.53 14.94
N LYS A 482 23.12 -0.39 14.31
CA LYS A 482 24.40 0.32 14.46
C LYS A 482 24.66 0.79 15.90
N ARG A 483 23.67 1.38 16.59
CA ARG A 483 23.75 1.77 18.02
C ARG A 483 23.91 0.57 18.97
N ARG A 484 23.61 -0.65 18.54
CA ARG A 484 23.83 -1.90 19.31
C ARG A 484 25.19 -2.56 19.07
N MET A 485 25.93 -2.13 18.04
CA MET A 485 27.31 -2.61 17.79
C MET A 485 28.31 -1.83 18.64
N MET A 486 29.42 -2.49 19.00
CA MET A 486 30.55 -1.87 19.70
C MET A 486 31.30 -0.87 18.80
N GLY A 487 32.03 0.05 19.41
CA GLY A 487 32.82 1.08 18.72
C GLY A 487 32.09 2.41 18.54
N GLU A 488 32.82 3.51 18.66
CA GLU A 488 32.25 4.86 18.65
C GLU A 488 31.74 5.28 17.26
N GLU A 489 32.39 4.81 16.20
CA GLU A 489 31.96 5.02 14.82
C GLU A 489 30.58 4.41 14.53
N ASN A 490 30.29 3.24 15.08
CA ASN A 490 28.98 2.60 14.94
C ASN A 490 27.87 3.40 15.64
N LYS A 491 28.16 4.06 16.78
CA LYS A 491 27.21 4.99 17.42
C LYS A 491 27.00 6.25 16.57
N LYS A 492 28.07 6.89 16.10
CA LYS A 492 28.01 8.09 15.26
C LYS A 492 27.24 7.86 13.97
N GLU A 493 27.54 6.77 13.26
CA GLU A 493 26.78 6.35 12.06
C GLU A 493 25.33 6.00 12.42
N GLY A 494 25.09 5.36 13.57
CA GLY A 494 23.74 5.13 14.09
C GLY A 494 22.94 6.42 14.28
N MET A 495 23.52 7.45 14.89
CA MET A 495 22.86 8.76 15.05
C MET A 495 22.66 9.48 13.71
N ARG A 496 23.63 9.41 12.80
CA ARG A 496 23.51 9.97 11.44
C ARG A 496 22.35 9.33 10.65
N LEU A 497 22.20 8.00 10.74
CA LEU A 497 21.09 7.26 10.14
C LEU A 497 19.73 7.61 10.78
N LEU A 498 19.70 7.90 12.10
CA LEU A 498 18.48 8.33 12.78
C LEU A 498 18.03 9.72 12.34
N ARG A 499 18.99 10.65 12.17
CA ARG A 499 18.70 11.97 11.58
C ARG A 499 18.16 11.86 10.16
N ILE A 500 18.73 11.00 9.31
CA ILE A 500 18.15 10.73 7.97
C ILE A 500 16.71 10.23 8.07
N ALA A 501 16.38 9.32 9.00
CA ALA A 501 15.01 8.86 9.18
C ALA A 501 14.07 10.00 9.58
N ALA A 502 14.50 10.88 10.48
CA ALA A 502 13.73 12.04 10.93
C ALA A 502 13.65 13.19 9.91
N GLU A 503 14.63 13.35 9.02
CA GLU A 503 14.55 14.31 7.90
C GLU A 503 13.60 13.83 6.78
N LEU A 504 13.53 12.51 6.56
CA LEU A 504 12.60 11.90 5.60
C LEU A 504 11.15 11.81 6.12
N ASP A 505 10.95 11.59 7.42
CA ASP A 505 9.65 11.63 8.09
C ASP A 505 9.79 12.16 9.53
N PRO A 506 9.67 13.48 9.73
CA PRO A 506 9.76 14.10 11.05
C PRO A 506 8.65 13.66 12.00
N PHE A 507 7.46 13.37 11.47
CA PHE A 507 6.31 12.99 12.29
C PHE A 507 6.50 11.61 12.93
N ALA A 508 7.11 10.67 12.20
CA ALA A 508 7.39 9.34 12.70
C ALA A 508 8.63 9.26 13.63
N TYR A 509 9.68 10.07 13.40
CA TYR A 509 11.00 9.82 14.02
C TYR A 509 11.67 11.00 14.75
N ALA A 510 11.07 12.20 14.80
CA ALA A 510 11.66 13.32 15.57
C ALA A 510 11.77 13.02 17.08
N TRP A 511 10.81 12.27 17.65
CA TRP A 511 10.85 11.86 19.06
C TRP A 511 11.98 10.85 19.35
N ASP A 512 12.13 9.82 18.50
CA ASP A 512 13.23 8.83 18.60
C ASP A 512 14.60 9.52 18.54
N LEU A 513 14.74 10.54 17.70
CA LEU A 513 15.95 11.37 17.59
C LEU A 513 16.19 12.19 18.86
N ALA A 514 15.18 12.93 19.34
CA ALA A 514 15.31 13.78 20.53
C ALA A 514 15.62 12.98 21.80
N GLU A 515 15.04 11.78 21.96
CA GLU A 515 15.40 10.86 23.05
C GLU A 515 16.87 10.44 22.95
N ALA A 516 17.31 10.03 21.75
CA ALA A 516 18.68 9.55 21.53
C ALA A 516 19.74 10.64 21.74
N GLU A 517 19.47 11.89 21.33
CA GLU A 517 20.37 13.02 21.56
C GLU A 517 20.40 13.44 23.04
N THR A 518 19.27 13.32 23.75
CA THR A 518 19.20 13.53 25.21
C THR A 518 19.99 12.45 25.96
N GLU A 519 19.92 11.19 25.53
CA GLU A 519 20.71 10.08 26.07
C GLU A 519 22.22 10.30 25.87
N GLU A 520 22.63 10.77 24.69
CA GLU A 520 24.04 11.08 24.37
C GLU A 520 24.54 12.29 25.17
N GLY A 521 23.73 13.33 25.34
CA GLY A 521 24.03 14.50 26.17
C GLY A 521 24.30 14.13 27.63
N ARG A 522 23.41 13.37 28.26
CA ARG A 522 23.57 12.88 29.64
C ARG A 522 24.86 12.08 29.84
N LYS A 523 25.19 11.18 28.90
CA LYS A 523 26.43 10.38 28.97
C LYS A 523 27.69 11.23 28.84
N LYS A 524 27.67 12.29 28.01
CA LYS A 524 28.79 13.25 27.91
C LYS A 524 28.95 14.09 29.18
N GLU A 525 27.85 14.46 29.83
CA GLU A 525 27.90 15.17 31.11
C GLU A 525 28.45 14.27 32.23
N GLU A 526 27.97 13.04 32.34
CA GLU A 526 28.47 12.04 33.30
C GLU A 526 29.98 11.78 33.11
N GLN A 527 30.46 11.71 31.87
CA GLN A 527 31.89 11.58 31.57
C GLN A 527 32.71 12.83 31.92
N ARG A 528 32.12 14.03 31.91
CA ARG A 528 32.77 15.26 32.40
C ARG A 528 32.86 15.27 33.92
N ARG A 529 31.77 14.92 34.61
CA ARG A 529 31.69 14.74 36.09
C ARG A 529 32.52 13.56 36.65
N LYS A 530 33.23 12.84 35.80
CA LYS A 530 34.16 11.73 36.13
C LYS A 530 35.61 12.03 35.71
N ARG A 531 35.91 13.29 35.37
CA ARG A 531 37.20 13.76 34.83
C ARG A 531 37.69 15.07 35.44
N GLY A 532 36.76 15.93 35.85
CA GLY A 532 36.95 16.88 36.95
C GLY A 532 36.23 16.37 38.18
#